data_AF-A0A2D7T7X1-F1
#
_entry.id   AF-A0A2D7T7X1-F1
#
_cell.length_a   1.000
_cell.length_b   1.000
_cell.length_c   1.000
_cell.angle_alpha   90.00
_cell.angle_beta   90.00
_cell.angle_gamma   90.00
#
_symmetry.space_group_name_H-M   'P 1'
#
loop_
_entity.id
_entity.type
_entity.pdbx_description
1 polymer ?
#
loop_
_entity_poly.entity_id
_entity_poly.type
_entity_poly.pdbx_seq_one_letter_code
_entity_poly.pdbx_strand_id
1 'polypeptide(L)' 'SHASAFRIYLRKAKAGRRIARLVDSPNLPEGEAVFSVVEDGLTD' A
#
# COMPACT_ATOMS: atom_id res chain seq x y z
N SER A 1 -6.34 2.37 -22.61
CA SER A 1 -6.63 1.83 -21.26
C SER A 1 -5.67 2.45 -20.24
N HIS A 2 -5.84 3.70 -19.83
CA HIS A 2 -4.93 4.30 -18.83
C HIS A 2 -5.63 5.46 -18.09
N ALA A 3 -6.34 5.15 -17.01
CA ALA A 3 -6.84 6.16 -16.08
C ALA A 3 -6.68 5.69 -14.62
N SER A 4 -5.56 5.04 -14.31
CA SER A 4 -5.17 4.84 -12.91
C SER A 4 -4.52 6.11 -12.43
N ALA A 5 -5.22 6.91 -11.64
CA ALA A 5 -4.66 8.11 -11.02
C ALA A 5 -3.57 7.77 -9.99
N PHE A 6 -3.59 6.55 -9.43
CA PHE A 6 -2.62 6.07 -8.45
C PHE A 6 -2.37 4.56 -8.64
N ARG A 7 -1.11 4.11 -8.53
CA ARG A 7 -0.75 2.69 -8.46
C ARG A 7 0.00 2.39 -7.18
N ILE A 8 -0.49 1.40 -6.44
CA ILE A 8 0.07 0.95 -5.16
C ILE A 8 0.59 -0.48 -5.32
N TYR A 9 1.85 -0.69 -4.96
CA TYR A 9 2.46 -2.00 -4.85
C TYR A 9 2.28 -2.55 -3.43
N LEU A 10 1.75 -3.76 -3.32
CA LEU A 10 1.53 -4.44 -2.04
C LEU A 10 2.54 -5.58 -1.85
N ARG A 11 3.25 -5.56 -0.71
CA ARG A 11 4.19 -6.61 -0.32
C ARG A 11 3.80 -7.22 1.02
N LYS A 12 3.88 -8.55 1.12
CA LYS A 12 3.72 -9.27 2.38
C LYS A 12 4.96 -9.10 3.27
N ALA A 13 4.74 -8.73 4.53
CA ALA A 13 5.78 -8.67 5.56
C ALA A 13 5.55 -9.77 6.61
N LYS A 14 6.39 -9.78 7.65
CA LYS A 14 6.30 -10.75 8.76
C LYS A 14 5.16 -10.40 9.71
N ALA A 15 4.73 -11.37 10.52
CA ALA A 15 3.77 -11.17 11.61
C ALA A 15 2.46 -10.48 11.20
N GLY A 16 1.86 -10.92 10.09
CA GLY A 16 0.56 -10.38 9.62
C GLY A 16 0.64 -9.03 8.91
N ARG A 17 1.80 -8.35 8.93
CA ARG A 17 1.97 -7.02 8.33
C ARG A 17 2.02 -7.04 6.80
N ARG A 18 1.71 -5.90 6.20
CA ARG A 18 1.74 -5.59 4.78
C ARG A 18 2.37 -4.22 4.58
N ILE A 19 3.00 -4.07 3.43
CA ILE A 19 3.66 -2.85 3.02
C ILE A 19 2.98 -2.40 1.72
N ALA A 20 2.44 -1.19 1.73
CA ALA A 20 1.93 -0.50 0.55
C ALA A 20 2.95 0.56 0.11
N ARG A 21 3.42 0.49 -1.13
CA ARG A 21 4.27 1.52 -1.73
C ARG A 21 3.54 2.21 -2.86
N LEU A 22 3.54 3.54 -2.86
CA LEU A 22 3.05 4.31 -3.99
C LEU A 22 4.09 4.28 -5.12
N VAL A 23 3.73 3.68 -6.25
CA VAL A 23 4.65 3.47 -7.40
C VAL A 23 4.31 4.40 -8.56
N ASP A 24 3.08 4.91 -8.60
CA ASP A 24 2.66 5.89 -9.59
C ASP A 24 1.65 6.85 -8.97
N SER A 25 1.94 8.13 -9.06
CA SER A 25 1.01 9.21 -8.71
C SER A 25 1.42 10.47 -9.45
N PRO A 26 0.46 11.22 -10.02
CA PRO A 26 0.77 12.46 -10.71
C PRO A 26 1.31 13.55 -9.79
N ASN A 27 1.03 13.51 -8.48
CA ASN A 27 1.28 14.64 -7.57
C ASN A 27 1.75 14.27 -6.15
N LEU A 28 1.89 12.99 -5.81
CA LEU A 28 2.34 12.56 -4.48
C LEU A 28 3.77 11.99 -4.56
N PRO A 29 4.62 12.26 -3.55
CA PRO A 29 5.93 11.64 -3.46
C PRO A 29 5.82 10.13 -3.27
N GLU A 30 6.83 9.39 -3.72
CA GLU A 30 6.95 7.97 -3.41
C GLU A 30 6.97 7.77 -1.89
N GLY A 31 6.03 6.97 -1.39
CA GLY A 31 5.83 6.74 0.04
C GLY A 31 5.55 5.28 0.33
N GLU A 32 5.92 4.85 1.53
CA GLU A 32 5.64 3.51 2.05
C GLU A 32 4.73 3.62 3.28
N ALA A 33 3.68 2.81 3.32
CA ALA A 33 2.81 2.63 4.47
C ALA A 33 2.86 1.17 4.92
N VAL A 34 3.01 0.94 6.22
CA VAL A 34 2.94 -0.38 6.83
C VAL A 34 1.59 -0.49 7.53
N PHE A 35 0.92 -1.62 7.35
CA PHE A 35 -0.34 -1.92 8.04
C PHE A 35 -0.42 -3.39 8.39
N SER A 36 -1.16 -3.74 9.44
CA SER A 36 -1.39 -5.11 9.87
C SER A 36 -2.77 -5.60 9.39
N VAL A 37 -2.83 -6.85 8.97
CA VAL A 37 -4.09 -7.53 8.63
C VAL A 37 -4.50 -8.39 9.82
N VAL A 38 -5.62 -8.04 10.43
CA VAL A 38 -6.24 -8.76 11.56
C VAL A 38 -7.59 -9.31 11.13
N GLU A 39 -8.23 -10.13 11.96
CA GLU A 39 -9.54 -10.72 11.64
C GLU A 39 -10.62 -9.67 11.39
N ASP A 40 -10.62 -8.60 12.18
CA ASP A 40 -11.54 -7.46 12.07
C ASP A 40 -11.18 -6.47 10.95
N GLY A 41 -10.12 -6.70 10.17
CA GLY A 41 -9.75 -5.87 9.02
C GLY A 41 -8.30 -5.37 9.03
N LEU A 42 -8.11 -4.07 8.77
CA LEU A 42 -6.79 -3.43 8.64
C LEU A 42 -6.54 -2.48 9.81
N THR A 43 -5.34 -2.55 10.40
CA THR A 43 -4.86 -1.61 11.43
C THR A 43 -3.47 -1.08 11.06
N ASP A 44 -3.06 0.04 11.64
CA ASP A 44 -1.68 0.56 11.56
C ASP A 44 -0.68 -0.41 12.22
#